data_AF-A0A2V8SSC1-F1
#
_entry.id   AF-A0A2V8SSC1-F1
#
_cell.length_a   1.000
_cell.length_b   1.000
_cell.length_c   1.000
_cell.angle_alpha   90.00
_cell.angle_beta   90.00
_cell.angle_gamma   90.00
#
_symmetry.space_group_name_H-M   'P 1'
#
loop_
_entity.id
_entity.type
_entity.pdbx_description
1 polymer ?
#
loop_
_entity_poly.entity_id
_entity_poly.type
_entity_poly.pdbx_seq_one_letter_code
_entity_poly.pdbx_strand_id
1 'polypeptide(L)'
;MQRLRAVGGFTLFELVVTLTVLAILVMGTLPLATNAVKRDRELRLRETLRQMRLAIDEFHRDTMGACANGTTQNQAGGRPQPVPADPRSRVVIDDCSIFDTENLDRYPPDLQTLVDGVKVRQRGLNATAAGSVFSDKNATDLNATDEIKKVYLRGLPVDPMTGESDWKFRSSYQTADDENWDEINVFDVRSASDEKGLNGEKYSDW
;
A
#
# COMPACT_ATOMS: atom_id res chain seq x y z
N MET A 1 -26.34 -48.96 -55.92
CA MET A 1 -24.95 -48.77 -56.41
C MET A 1 -24.36 -47.52 -55.77
N GLN A 2 -23.54 -47.66 -54.73
CA GLN A 2 -22.79 -46.54 -54.13
C GLN A 2 -21.35 -46.62 -54.62
N ARG A 3 -20.92 -45.62 -55.39
CA ARG A 3 -19.52 -45.47 -55.79
C ARG A 3 -18.74 -44.98 -54.57
N LEU A 4 -17.89 -45.85 -54.01
CA LEU A 4 -16.88 -45.46 -53.03
C LEU A 4 -15.93 -44.48 -53.72
N ARG A 5 -15.95 -43.22 -53.29
CA ARG A 5 -15.00 -42.19 -53.74
C ARG A 5 -13.61 -42.59 -53.24
N ALA A 6 -12.66 -42.72 -54.16
CA ALA A 6 -11.25 -42.82 -53.81
C ALA A 6 -10.83 -41.55 -53.06
N VAL A 7 -10.42 -41.71 -51.80
CA VAL A 7 -9.83 -40.64 -51.00
C VAL A 7 -8.37 -40.51 -51.46
N GLY A 8 -7.99 -39.34 -51.97
CA GLY A 8 -6.60 -39.06 -52.33
C GLY A 8 -5.72 -39.02 -51.08
N GLY A 9 -4.54 -39.65 -51.14
CA GLY A 9 -3.54 -39.60 -50.07
C GLY A 9 -2.75 -38.28 -50.08
N PHE A 10 -2.24 -37.88 -48.91
CA PHE A 10 -1.42 -36.67 -48.74
C PHE A 10 -0.04 -36.83 -49.40
N THR A 11 0.45 -35.76 -50.04
CA THR A 11 1.79 -35.73 -50.64
C THR A 11 2.85 -35.30 -49.61
N LEU A 12 4.10 -35.75 -49.77
CA LEU A 12 5.22 -35.29 -48.93
C LEU A 12 5.39 -33.77 -48.99
N PHE A 13 5.10 -33.16 -50.15
CA PHE A 13 5.16 -31.71 -50.33
C PHE A 13 4.14 -30.98 -49.46
N GLU A 14 2.90 -31.46 -49.41
CA GLU A 14 1.85 -30.90 -48.57
C GLU A 14 2.19 -31.01 -47.07
N LEU A 15 2.82 -32.11 -46.67
CA LEU A 15 3.32 -32.29 -45.30
C LEU A 15 4.44 -31.29 -44.98
N VAL A 16 5.38 -31.05 -45.90
CA VAL A 16 6.46 -30.07 -45.71
C VAL A 16 5.89 -28.64 -45.65
N VAL A 17 4.97 -28.27 -46.54
CA VAL A 17 4.38 -26.93 -46.57
C VAL A 17 3.53 -26.65 -45.33
N THR A 18 2.75 -27.62 -44.85
CA THR A 18 1.93 -27.44 -43.65
C THR A 18 2.79 -27.32 -42.39
N LEU A 19 3.83 -28.14 -42.25
CA LEU A 19 4.76 -28.05 -41.12
C LEU A 19 5.54 -26.73 -41.12
N THR A 20 5.97 -26.23 -42.28
CA THR A 20 6.69 -24.95 -42.35
C THR A 20 5.81 -23.76 -41.98
N VAL A 21 4.56 -23.72 -42.47
CA VAL A 21 3.60 -22.67 -42.09
C VAL A 21 3.30 -22.73 -40.60
N LEU A 22 3.11 -23.91 -40.03
CA LEU A 22 2.81 -24.08 -38.60
C LEU A 22 3.99 -23.62 -37.73
N ALA A 23 5.22 -23.92 -38.12
CA ALA A 23 6.41 -23.45 -37.41
C ALA A 23 6.52 -21.91 -37.37
N ILE A 24 6.24 -21.22 -38.49
CA ILE A 24 6.26 -19.75 -38.58
C ILE A 24 5.19 -19.14 -37.66
N LEU A 25 3.98 -19.71 -37.65
CA LEU A 25 2.88 -19.22 -36.82
C LEU A 25 3.16 -19.38 -35.32
N VAL A 26 3.76 -20.49 -34.92
CA VAL A 26 4.14 -20.73 -33.51
C VAL A 26 5.15 -19.69 -33.03
N MET A 27 6.19 -19.37 -33.82
CA MET A 27 7.16 -18.33 -33.44
C MET A 27 6.53 -16.96 -33.23
N GLY A 28 5.55 -16.58 -34.05
CA GLY A 28 4.88 -15.28 -33.95
C GLY A 28 3.94 -15.14 -32.75
N THR A 29 3.40 -16.24 -32.22
CA THR A 29 2.34 -16.21 -31.20
C THR A 29 2.86 -16.27 -29.75
N LEU A 30 4.05 -16.83 -29.51
CA LEU A 30 4.66 -16.96 -28.18
C LEU A 30 4.93 -15.63 -27.43
N PRO A 31 5.52 -14.58 -28.03
CA PRO A 31 5.93 -13.38 -27.27
C PRO A 31 4.75 -12.57 -26.70
N LEU A 32 3.52 -12.83 -27.15
CA LEU A 32 2.33 -12.14 -26.65
C LEU A 32 1.92 -12.64 -25.25
N ALA A 33 2.10 -13.93 -24.97
CA ALA A 33 1.70 -14.54 -23.71
C ALA A 33 2.56 -14.06 -22.53
N THR A 34 3.88 -13.94 -22.72
CA THR A 34 4.81 -13.50 -21.66
C THR A 34 4.61 -12.02 -21.32
N ASN A 35 4.37 -11.17 -22.32
CA ASN A 35 4.07 -9.76 -22.12
C ASN A 35 2.74 -9.53 -21.39
N ALA A 36 1.73 -10.38 -21.64
CA ALA A 36 0.46 -10.31 -20.92
C ALA A 36 0.64 -10.60 -19.42
N VAL A 37 1.42 -11.64 -19.08
CA VAL A 37 1.73 -11.97 -17.67
C VAL A 37 2.54 -10.85 -17.00
N LYS A 38 3.55 -10.30 -17.69
CA LYS A 38 4.35 -9.19 -17.16
C LYS A 38 3.48 -7.97 -16.86
N ARG A 39 2.57 -7.62 -17.78
CA ARG A 39 1.64 -6.50 -17.60
C ARG A 39 0.69 -6.71 -16.41
N ASP A 40 0.22 -7.93 -16.19
CA ASP A 40 -0.59 -8.27 -15.01
C ASP A 40 0.19 -8.08 -13.71
N ARG A 41 1.46 -8.54 -13.66
CA ARG A 41 2.34 -8.30 -12.50
C ARG A 41 2.58 -6.82 -12.24
N GLU A 42 2.81 -6.01 -13.27
CA GLU A 42 2.99 -4.55 -13.13
C GLU A 42 1.73 -3.85 -12.59
N LEU A 43 0.54 -4.28 -13.03
CA LEU A 43 -0.72 -3.74 -12.51
C LEU A 43 -0.91 -4.09 -11.04
N ARG A 44 -0.62 -5.35 -10.66
CA ARG A 44 -0.66 -5.78 -9.26
C ARG A 44 0.35 -5.02 -8.40
N LEU A 45 1.56 -4.78 -8.90
CA LEU A 45 2.60 -4.03 -8.20
C LEU A 45 2.10 -2.61 -7.91
N ARG A 46 1.61 -1.90 -8.93
CA ARG A 46 1.08 -0.53 -8.76
C ARG A 46 -0.07 -0.46 -7.77
N GLU A 47 -0.98 -1.41 -7.83
CA GLU A 47 -2.09 -1.49 -6.88
C GLU A 47 -1.60 -1.75 -5.45
N THR A 48 -0.61 -2.63 -5.29
CA THR A 48 -0.01 -2.98 -4.00
C THR A 48 0.73 -1.79 -3.40
N LEU A 49 1.56 -1.09 -4.19
CA LEU A 49 2.24 0.13 -3.77
C LEU A 49 1.25 1.22 -3.39
N ARG A 50 0.19 1.41 -4.17
CA ARG A 50 -0.89 2.35 -3.86
C ARG A 50 -1.56 2.02 -2.53
N GLN A 51 -1.86 0.74 -2.29
CA GLN A 51 -2.46 0.29 -1.02
C GLN A 51 -1.55 0.61 0.17
N MET A 52 -0.25 0.32 0.08
CA MET A 52 0.70 0.58 1.17
C MET A 52 0.91 2.07 1.40
N ARG A 53 1.12 2.87 0.34
CA ARG A 53 1.27 4.34 0.43
C ARG A 53 0.04 4.98 1.08
N LEU A 54 -1.17 4.54 0.70
CA LEU A 54 -2.40 5.02 1.32
C LEU A 54 -2.51 4.65 2.81
N ALA A 55 -2.05 3.47 3.21
CA ALA A 55 -2.02 3.08 4.61
C ALA A 55 -1.05 3.94 5.43
N ILE A 56 0.11 4.28 4.87
CA ILE A 56 1.09 5.21 5.46
C ILE A 56 0.48 6.61 5.58
N ASP A 57 -0.14 7.12 4.51
CA ASP A 57 -0.80 8.43 4.51
C ASP A 57 -1.95 8.50 5.53
N GLU A 58 -2.71 7.42 5.70
CA GLU A 58 -3.77 7.32 6.69
C GLU A 58 -3.22 7.32 8.12
N PHE A 59 -2.14 6.58 8.37
CA PHE A 59 -1.44 6.60 9.64
C PHE A 59 -0.96 8.02 9.98
N HIS A 60 -0.21 8.65 9.08
CA HIS A 60 0.33 9.99 9.30
C HIS A 60 -0.78 11.03 9.51
N ARG A 61 -1.93 10.87 8.87
CA ARG A 61 -3.11 11.72 9.13
C ARG A 61 -3.68 11.55 10.55
N ASP A 62 -3.63 10.35 11.11
CA ASP A 62 -4.08 10.07 12.47
C ASP A 62 -3.02 10.46 13.53
N THR A 63 -1.74 10.60 13.15
CA THR A 63 -0.70 11.14 14.05
C THR A 63 -0.80 12.66 14.24
N MET A 64 -1.43 13.37 13.30
CA MET A 64 -1.64 14.82 13.39
C MET A 64 -2.50 15.18 14.62
N GLY A 65 -1.87 15.80 15.62
CA GLY A 65 -2.50 16.13 16.90
C GLY A 65 -2.44 15.02 17.95
N ALA A 66 -1.74 13.92 17.67
CA ALA A 66 -1.33 12.95 18.68
C ALA A 66 -0.33 13.61 19.65
N CYS A 67 -0.28 13.14 20.90
CA CYS A 67 0.78 13.48 21.85
C CYS A 67 1.00 15.00 22.04
N ALA A 68 0.04 15.66 22.69
CA ALA A 68 0.13 17.08 23.07
C ALA A 68 1.20 17.38 24.14
N ASN A 69 1.85 16.36 24.70
CA ASN A 69 2.78 16.48 25.82
C ASN A 69 4.24 16.46 25.33
N GLY A 70 4.67 17.57 24.72
CA GLY A 70 6.07 17.84 24.40
C GLY A 70 6.38 19.33 24.58
N THR A 71 6.69 19.69 25.83
CA THR A 71 7.33 20.95 26.27
C THR A 71 6.77 22.28 25.73
N THR A 72 5.72 22.80 26.37
CA THR A 72 5.80 24.11 27.04
C THR A 72 4.93 24.08 28.30
N GLN A 73 5.61 23.99 29.44
CA GLN A 73 5.11 24.56 30.68
C GLN A 73 4.84 26.05 30.42
N ASN A 74 3.64 26.51 30.77
CA ASN A 74 3.16 27.89 30.64
C ASN A 74 2.90 28.43 29.21
N GLN A 75 1.82 27.97 28.59
CA GLN A 75 0.88 28.92 27.97
C GLN A 75 -0.47 28.83 28.68
N ALA A 76 -0.58 29.60 29.78
CA ALA A 76 -1.85 30.20 30.10
C ALA A 76 -2.26 31.08 28.90
N GLY A 77 -3.31 30.68 28.17
CA GLY A 77 -3.99 31.56 27.20
C GLY A 77 -4.04 31.13 25.74
N GLY A 78 -3.39 30.03 25.33
CA GLY A 78 -3.54 29.51 23.97
C GLY A 78 -4.74 28.57 23.88
N ARG A 79 -5.85 28.99 23.26
CA ARG A 79 -6.88 28.03 22.82
C ARG A 79 -6.17 26.95 22.00
N PRO A 80 -6.41 25.64 22.22
CA PRO A 80 -5.94 24.63 21.29
C PRO A 80 -6.46 25.05 19.92
N GLN A 81 -5.57 25.52 19.04
CA GLN A 81 -6.02 25.85 17.70
C GLN A 81 -6.56 24.54 17.14
N PRO A 82 -7.83 24.53 16.69
CA PRO A 82 -8.36 23.35 16.06
C PRO A 82 -7.57 23.20 14.78
N VAL A 83 -6.49 22.41 14.82
CA VAL A 83 -5.84 21.93 13.60
C VAL A 83 -6.99 21.35 12.79
N PRO A 84 -7.29 21.87 11.59
CA PRO A 84 -8.45 21.43 10.84
C PRO A 84 -8.39 19.92 10.74
N ALA A 85 -9.29 19.26 11.48
CA ALA A 85 -9.41 17.82 11.41
C ALA A 85 -9.82 17.55 9.98
N ASP A 86 -8.97 16.89 9.20
CA ASP A 86 -9.42 16.37 7.93
C ASP A 86 -10.70 15.57 8.24
N PRO A 87 -11.84 15.86 7.59
CA PRO A 87 -13.09 15.17 7.91
C PRO A 87 -12.99 13.64 7.76
N ARG A 88 -11.93 13.14 7.12
CA ARG A 88 -11.60 11.72 7.03
C ARG A 88 -10.94 11.14 8.30
N SER A 89 -10.26 11.92 9.14
CA SER A 89 -9.62 11.44 10.37
C SER A 89 -10.53 11.58 11.60
N ARG A 90 -11.32 10.53 11.85
CA ARG A 90 -12.18 10.43 13.05
C ARG A 90 -11.41 10.12 14.33
N VAL A 91 -10.12 9.87 14.22
CA VAL A 91 -9.31 9.18 15.20
C VAL A 91 -7.95 9.88 15.31
N VAL A 92 -7.34 9.79 16.49
CA VAL A 92 -5.99 10.29 16.81
C VAL A 92 -5.23 9.15 17.49
N ILE A 93 -3.97 8.97 17.10
CA ILE A 93 -3.07 8.02 17.78
C ILE A 93 -2.77 8.49 19.21
N ASP A 94 -2.91 7.59 20.17
CA ASP A 94 -2.71 7.88 21.60
C ASP A 94 -1.37 7.35 22.13
N ASP A 95 -0.80 6.36 21.46
CA ASP A 95 0.49 5.80 21.84
C ASP A 95 1.62 6.74 21.40
N CYS A 96 2.25 7.41 22.37
CA CYS A 96 3.37 8.31 22.12
C CYS A 96 4.74 7.62 22.15
N SER A 97 4.79 6.35 22.57
CA SER A 97 6.03 5.60 22.68
C SER A 97 6.57 5.12 21.32
N ILE A 98 5.73 5.14 20.29
CA ILE A 98 6.09 4.74 18.92
C ILE A 98 6.90 5.81 18.16
N PHE A 99 7.05 7.01 18.73
CA PHE A 99 7.76 8.11 18.10
C PHE A 99 8.99 8.48 18.93
N ASP A 100 10.16 8.24 18.36
CA ASP A 100 11.42 8.69 18.92
C ASP A 100 11.71 10.16 18.59
N THR A 101 12.71 10.74 19.25
CA THR A 101 13.09 12.15 19.05
C THR A 101 13.63 12.46 17.65
N GLU A 102 14.06 11.43 16.91
CA GLU A 102 14.56 11.55 15.54
C GLU A 102 13.42 11.60 14.51
N ASN A 103 12.28 10.97 14.80
CA ASN A 103 11.12 10.93 13.92
C ASN A 103 10.15 12.10 14.19
N LEU A 104 10.61 13.32 13.93
CA LEU A 104 9.82 14.54 14.17
C LEU A 104 8.56 14.61 13.28
N ASP A 105 8.63 14.05 12.07
CA ASP A 105 7.53 14.03 11.11
C ASP A 105 6.46 12.96 11.43
N ARG A 106 6.74 12.05 12.37
CA ARG A 106 5.79 11.05 12.88
C ARG A 106 5.15 10.20 11.79
N TYR A 107 5.96 9.76 10.82
CA TYR A 107 5.61 8.62 9.96
C TYR A 107 5.75 7.31 10.75
N PRO A 108 5.16 6.19 10.29
CA PRO A 108 5.35 4.90 10.94
C PRO A 108 6.84 4.56 11.07
N PRO A 109 7.32 4.01 12.19
CA PRO A 109 8.71 3.57 12.32
C PRO A 109 9.01 2.38 11.39
N ASP A 110 8.05 1.46 11.25
CA ASP A 110 8.11 0.32 10.34
C ASP A 110 6.72 0.01 9.73
N LEU A 111 6.69 -0.87 8.71
CA LEU A 111 5.42 -1.35 8.16
C LEU A 111 4.69 -2.31 9.12
N GLN A 112 5.39 -2.94 10.05
CA GLN A 112 4.79 -3.89 10.97
C GLN A 112 3.82 -3.18 11.94
N THR A 113 4.13 -1.94 12.34
CA THR A 113 3.27 -1.05 13.11
C THR A 113 1.90 -0.87 12.45
N LEU A 114 1.84 -0.85 11.12
CA LEU A 114 0.58 -0.73 10.37
C LEU A 114 -0.27 -2.01 10.42
N VAL A 115 0.37 -3.17 10.58
CA VAL A 115 -0.26 -4.49 10.66
C VAL A 115 -0.69 -4.81 12.09
N ASP A 116 0.19 -4.61 13.06
CA ASP A 116 -0.08 -4.86 14.48
C ASP A 116 -1.16 -3.92 15.02
N GLY A 117 -1.25 -2.74 14.42
CA GLY A 117 -2.21 -1.70 14.73
C GLY A 117 -1.80 -0.89 15.95
N VAL A 118 -2.27 0.36 15.96
CA VAL A 118 -1.89 1.35 16.98
C VAL A 118 -3.07 1.71 17.85
N LYS A 119 -2.80 2.00 19.12
CA LYS A 119 -3.82 2.48 20.06
C LYS A 119 -4.29 3.86 19.67
N VAL A 120 -5.61 4.02 19.62
CA VAL A 120 -6.20 5.25 19.14
C VAL A 120 -7.37 5.72 20.01
N ARG A 121 -7.62 7.02 19.98
CA ARG A 121 -8.80 7.67 20.57
C ARG A 121 -9.59 8.44 19.53
N GLN A 122 -10.89 8.58 19.72
CA GLN A 122 -11.72 9.37 18.81
C GLN A 122 -11.37 10.87 18.89
N ARG A 123 -11.29 11.50 17.71
CA ARG A 123 -11.08 12.94 17.58
C ARG A 123 -12.40 13.66 17.88
N GLY A 124 -12.47 14.36 19.00
CA GLY A 124 -13.45 15.43 19.23
C GLY A 124 -14.92 15.06 19.01
N LEU A 125 -15.48 14.21 19.87
CA LEU A 125 -16.91 14.21 20.19
C LEU A 125 -17.12 14.67 21.65
N ASN A 126 -16.44 15.75 22.05
CA ASN A 126 -16.89 16.55 23.20
C ASN A 126 -18.06 17.42 22.73
N ALA A 127 -19.25 16.83 22.66
CA ALA A 127 -20.51 17.55 22.49
C ALA A 127 -20.86 18.33 23.77
N THR A 128 -20.05 19.34 24.12
CA THR A 128 -20.41 20.39 25.10
C THR A 128 -20.75 21.70 24.41
N ALA A 129 -21.27 21.63 23.17
CA ALA A 129 -21.86 22.75 22.48
C ALA A 129 -23.40 22.59 22.47
N ALA A 130 -24.03 23.26 23.43
CA ALA A 130 -25.42 23.75 23.43
C ALA A 130 -26.50 22.86 22.75
N GLY A 131 -27.21 22.07 23.58
CA GLY A 131 -28.61 21.71 23.30
C GLY A 131 -28.89 20.42 22.50
N SER A 132 -28.16 19.33 22.74
CA SER A 132 -28.57 18.00 22.24
C SER A 132 -29.33 17.24 23.32
N VAL A 133 -30.59 16.90 22.99
CA VAL A 133 -31.57 16.13 23.78
C VAL A 133 -31.28 14.62 23.75
N PHE A 134 -30.23 14.18 23.05
CA PHE A 134 -29.82 12.78 23.00
C PHE A 134 -28.63 12.56 23.96
N SER A 135 -28.95 12.43 25.25
CA SER A 135 -28.07 11.74 26.18
C SER A 135 -28.44 10.27 26.13
N ASP A 136 -27.74 9.51 25.31
CA ASP A 136 -27.62 8.07 25.48
C ASP A 136 -26.22 7.72 25.03
N LYS A 137 -25.42 7.26 25.99
CA LYS A 137 -24.08 6.67 25.84
C LYS A 137 -23.78 6.30 24.39
N ASN A 138 -22.78 6.94 23.78
CA ASN A 138 -22.29 6.44 22.50
C ASN A 138 -21.88 4.97 22.72
N ALA A 139 -22.06 4.10 21.73
CA ALA A 139 -21.72 2.67 21.87
C ALA A 139 -20.24 2.43 22.27
N THR A 140 -19.41 3.46 22.18
CA THR A 140 -18.00 3.49 22.63
C THR A 140 -17.81 3.83 24.12
N ASP A 141 -18.82 4.36 24.81
CA ASP A 141 -18.77 4.64 26.26
C ASP A 141 -19.03 3.39 27.11
N LEU A 142 -19.46 2.28 26.50
CA LEU A 142 -19.75 1.02 27.19
C LEU A 142 -18.50 0.18 27.49
N ASN A 143 -17.38 0.43 26.79
CA ASN A 143 -16.11 -0.29 26.97
C ASN A 143 -14.96 0.67 27.25
N ALA A 144 -15.09 1.54 28.26
CA ALA A 144 -14.05 2.50 28.65
C ALA A 144 -12.70 1.88 29.11
N THR A 145 -12.60 0.55 29.13
CA THR A 145 -11.39 -0.21 29.49
C THR A 145 -10.80 -1.02 28.33
N ASP A 146 -11.46 -1.08 27.17
CA ASP A 146 -10.91 -1.78 26.01
C ASP A 146 -10.12 -0.81 25.14
N GLU A 147 -8.82 -1.09 25.00
CA GLU A 147 -7.93 -0.34 24.11
C GLU A 147 -8.42 -0.50 22.66
N ILE A 148 -8.92 0.59 22.08
CA ILE A 148 -9.30 0.61 20.66
C ILE A 148 -8.00 0.64 19.85
N LYS A 149 -7.69 -0.48 19.18
CA LYS A 149 -6.58 -0.57 18.22
C LYS A 149 -7.09 -0.36 16.80
N LYS A 150 -6.44 0.52 16.04
CA LYS A 150 -6.69 0.71 14.61
C LYS A 150 -5.60 0.02 13.80
N VAL A 151 -6.01 -0.86 12.91
CA VAL A 151 -5.14 -1.58 11.97
C VAL A 151 -5.24 -0.90 10.61
N TYR A 152 -4.10 -0.61 9.98
CA TYR A 152 -4.03 0.09 8.69
C TYR A 152 -3.81 -0.90 7.52
N LEU A 153 -3.09 -2.00 7.77
CA LEU A 153 -2.86 -3.09 6.81
C LEU A 153 -3.34 -4.43 7.38
N ARG A 154 -4.01 -5.23 6.56
CA ARG A 154 -4.43 -6.59 6.96
C ARG A 154 -3.27 -7.58 7.09
N GLY A 155 -2.11 -7.21 6.56
CA GLY A 155 -0.88 -7.99 6.47
C GLY A 155 0.04 -7.35 5.44
N LEU A 156 1.33 -7.72 5.48
CA LEU A 156 2.30 -7.25 4.49
C LEU A 156 2.04 -7.96 3.15
N PRO A 157 1.75 -7.22 2.07
CA PRO A 157 1.60 -7.82 0.77
C PRO A 157 2.96 -8.31 0.24
N VAL A 158 2.92 -9.30 -0.64
CA VAL A 158 4.08 -9.83 -1.36
C VAL A 158 4.30 -8.99 -2.61
N ASP A 159 5.54 -8.63 -2.89
CA ASP A 159 5.93 -7.96 -4.13
C ASP A 159 5.71 -8.91 -5.32
N PRO A 160 4.85 -8.55 -6.30
CA PRO A 160 4.58 -9.38 -7.48
C PRO A 160 5.80 -9.63 -8.39
N MET A 161 6.88 -8.86 -8.23
CA MET A 161 8.10 -8.97 -9.03
C MET A 161 9.12 -9.92 -8.41
N THR A 162 9.40 -9.77 -7.10
CA THR A 162 10.36 -10.64 -6.39
C THR A 162 9.71 -11.93 -5.88
N GLY A 163 8.40 -11.89 -5.56
CA GLY A 163 7.68 -12.99 -4.94
C GLY A 163 7.87 -13.06 -3.41
N GLU A 164 8.55 -12.08 -2.81
CA GLU A 164 8.77 -11.97 -1.37
C GLU A 164 8.15 -10.67 -0.82
N SER A 165 8.03 -10.55 0.51
CA SER A 165 7.56 -9.31 1.15
C SER A 165 8.73 -8.37 1.47
N ASP A 166 9.70 -8.29 0.55
CA ASP A 166 10.94 -7.51 0.65
C ASP A 166 10.75 -6.16 -0.04
N TRP A 167 10.32 -5.15 0.72
CA TRP A 167 10.11 -3.82 0.17
C TRP A 167 11.27 -2.89 0.52
N LYS A 168 11.62 -1.99 -0.41
CA LYS A 168 12.60 -0.91 -0.14
C LYS A 168 11.87 0.29 0.46
N PHE A 169 12.42 0.84 1.54
CA PHE A 169 11.83 1.99 2.25
C PHE A 169 12.64 3.25 2.02
N ARG A 170 11.96 4.39 2.13
CA ARG A 170 12.57 5.72 2.16
C ARG A 170 11.95 6.50 3.32
N SER A 171 12.77 7.18 4.10
CA SER A 171 12.28 8.08 5.15
C SER A 171 11.90 9.46 4.60
N SER A 172 11.24 10.27 5.41
CA SER A 172 10.89 11.65 5.05
C SER A 172 12.11 12.58 4.95
N TYR A 173 13.24 12.18 5.54
CA TYR A 173 14.48 12.98 5.56
C TYR A 173 15.44 12.62 4.42
N GLN A 174 15.15 11.54 3.68
CA GLN A 174 15.97 11.06 2.58
C GLN A 174 15.54 11.63 1.23
N THR A 175 16.52 11.77 0.35
CA THR A 175 16.31 12.13 -1.05
C THR A 175 15.84 10.91 -1.86
N ALA A 176 15.28 11.14 -3.04
CA ALA A 176 14.77 10.06 -3.90
C ALA A 176 15.88 9.10 -4.38
N ASP A 177 17.11 9.60 -4.46
CA ASP A 177 18.27 8.87 -4.97
C ASP A 177 18.98 8.04 -3.89
N ASP A 178 18.57 8.16 -2.62
CA ASP A 178 19.14 7.37 -1.54
C ASP A 178 18.73 5.89 -1.67
N GLU A 179 19.71 4.99 -1.69
CA GLU A 179 19.51 3.54 -1.85
C GLU A 179 19.34 2.80 -0.51
N ASN A 180 19.91 3.35 0.56
CA ASN A 180 19.89 2.75 1.89
C ASN A 180 18.88 3.48 2.76
N TRP A 181 18.00 2.73 3.44
CA TRP A 181 17.08 3.31 4.41
C TRP A 181 17.82 3.69 5.71
N ASP A 182 17.47 4.83 6.30
CA ASP A 182 18.06 5.35 7.55
C ASP A 182 17.40 4.83 8.83
N GLU A 183 16.38 3.97 8.70
CA GLU A 183 15.64 3.36 9.81
C GLU A 183 14.87 4.35 10.70
N ILE A 184 14.71 5.61 10.28
CA ILE A 184 14.02 6.64 11.09
C ILE A 184 12.50 6.48 10.99
N ASN A 185 11.99 6.37 9.76
CA ASN A 185 10.57 6.18 9.48
C ASN A 185 10.33 5.67 8.06
N VAL A 186 9.12 5.20 7.80
CA VAL A 186 8.65 4.78 6.48
C VAL A 186 7.75 5.87 5.90
N PHE A 187 8.32 6.71 5.04
CA PHE A 187 7.60 7.72 4.27
C PHE A 187 7.10 7.16 2.93
N ASP A 188 7.93 6.35 2.27
CA ASP A 188 7.60 5.75 0.98
C ASP A 188 8.12 4.32 0.89
N VAL A 189 7.48 3.54 0.01
CA VAL A 189 7.72 2.12 -0.22
C VAL A 189 7.88 1.88 -1.72
N ARG A 190 8.89 1.09 -2.10
CA ARG A 190 9.25 0.77 -3.48
C ARG A 190 9.54 -0.72 -3.61
N SER A 191 9.44 -1.26 -4.83
CA SER A 191 9.79 -2.67 -5.10
C SER A 191 11.28 -2.92 -4.83
N ALA A 192 11.64 -4.11 -4.33
CA ALA A 192 13.04 -4.52 -4.25
C ALA A 192 13.59 -5.01 -5.59
N SER A 193 12.75 -5.22 -6.60
CA SER A 193 13.17 -5.71 -7.90
C SER A 193 13.96 -4.66 -8.69
N ASP A 194 15.16 -5.03 -9.13
CA ASP A 194 15.99 -4.22 -10.04
C ASP A 194 15.65 -4.47 -11.52
N GLU A 195 14.61 -5.29 -11.81
CA GLU A 195 14.13 -5.51 -13.17
C GLU A 195 13.51 -4.24 -13.75
N LYS A 196 13.55 -4.16 -15.09
CA LYS A 196 12.92 -3.07 -15.84
C LYS A 196 11.50 -3.42 -16.26
N GLY A 197 10.57 -2.50 -16.04
CA GLY A 197 9.21 -2.56 -16.54
C GLY A 197 9.11 -2.48 -18.06
N LEU A 198 7.91 -2.68 -18.58
CA LEU A 198 7.56 -2.53 -20.00
C LEU A 198 7.78 -1.11 -20.51
N ASN A 199 7.85 -0.12 -19.62
CA ASN A 199 8.18 1.28 -19.93
C ASN A 199 9.70 1.58 -19.90
N GLY A 200 10.54 0.62 -19.51
CA GLY A 200 12.00 0.75 -19.45
C GLY A 200 12.58 1.33 -18.14
N GLU A 201 11.72 1.78 -17.22
CA GLU A 201 12.11 2.19 -15.86
C GLU A 201 12.29 0.97 -14.96
N LYS A 202 13.12 1.08 -13.92
CA LYS A 202 13.25 0.00 -12.93
C LYS A 202 12.06 -0.02 -11.99
N TYR A 203 11.66 -1.20 -11.51
CA TYR A 203 10.60 -1.28 -10.49
C TYR A 203 11.01 -0.69 -9.14
N SER A 204 12.31 -0.65 -8.85
CA SER A 204 12.87 0.08 -7.70
C SER A 204 12.60 1.58 -7.69
N ASP A 205 12.21 2.15 -8.83
CA ASP A 205 11.96 3.58 -8.99
C ASP A 205 10.45 3.89 -8.93
N TRP A 206 9.59 2.87 -8.77
CA TRP A 206 8.13 2.98 -8.79
C TRP A 206 7.50 3.19 -7.42
#